data_AF-A0A3D5QZM9-F1
#
_entry.id   AF-A0A3D5QZM9-F1
#
_cell.length_a   1.000
_cell.length_b   1.000
_cell.length_c   1.000
_cell.angle_alpha   90.00
_cell.angle_beta   90.00
_cell.angle_gamma   90.00
#
_symmetry.space_group_name_H-M   'P 1'
#
loop_
_entity.id
_entity.type
_entity.pdbx_description
1 polymer ?
#
loop_
_entity_poly.entity_id
_entity_poly.type
_entity_poly.pdbx_seq_one_letter_code
_entity_poly.pdbx_strand_id
1 'polypeptide(L)' 'MVLTPLIAGERMKQAWDDGDVDVAPMMVGQSIGLIQDVPTCKELLERMVKEAEETLERVSKLF' A
#
# COMPACT_ATOMS: atom_id res chain seq x y z
N MET A 1 17.55 -19.19 16.25
CA MET A 1 16.14 -19.39 15.88
C MET A 1 15.25 -18.38 16.63
N VAL A 2 15.45 -17.08 16.41
CA VAL A 2 14.78 -16.00 17.16
C VAL A 2 13.65 -15.35 16.35
N LEU A 3 13.73 -15.42 15.01
CA LEU A 3 12.75 -14.80 14.11
C LEU A 3 11.49 -15.66 13.89
N THR A 4 11.59 -16.99 14.03
CA THR A 4 10.47 -17.92 13.77
C THR A 4 9.16 -17.54 14.47
N PRO A 5 9.16 -17.11 15.76
CA PRO A 5 7.93 -16.66 16.42
C PRO A 5 7.37 -15.35 15.85
N LEU A 6 8.22 -14.44 15.36
CA LEU A 6 7.82 -13.13 14.81
C LEU A 6 7.31 -13.22 13.37
N ILE A 7 7.77 -14.21 12.60
CA ILE A 7 7.32 -14.47 11.22
C ILE A 7 6.21 -15.53 11.15
N ALA A 8 5.70 -15.98 12.29
CA ALA A 8 4.56 -16.88 12.33
C ALA A 8 3.31 -16.15 11.85
N GLY A 9 2.55 -16.76 10.94
CA GLY A 9 1.35 -16.17 10.35
C GLY A 9 0.29 -15.70 11.36
N GLU A 10 0.23 -16.34 12.52
CA GLU A 10 -0.71 -15.98 13.59
C GLU A 10 -0.46 -14.57 14.15
N ARG A 11 0.81 -14.19 14.38
CA ARG A 11 1.14 -12.84 14.87
C ARG A 11 0.89 -11.77 13.82
N MET A 12 1.14 -12.08 12.55
CA MET A 12 0.79 -11.18 11.44
C MET A 12 -0.72 -10.95 11.39
N LYS A 13 -1.53 -12.00 11.53
CA LYS A 13 -2.99 -11.86 11.59
C LYS A 13 -3.42 -10.97 12.75
N GLN A 14 -2.87 -11.18 13.94
CA GLN A 14 -3.17 -10.35 15.10
C GLN A 14 -2.80 -8.88 14.87
N ALA A 15 -1.63 -8.60 14.28
CA ALA A 15 -1.20 -7.24 13.94
C ALA A 15 -2.22 -6.52 13.05
N TRP A 16 -2.80 -7.22 12.05
CA TRP A 16 -3.82 -6.67 11.17
C TRP A 16 -5.17 -6.46 11.87
N ASP A 17 -5.58 -7.38 12.74
CA ASP A 17 -6.86 -7.31 13.44
C ASP A 17 -6.85 -6.23 14.54
N ASP A 18 -5.75 -6.14 15.31
CA ASP A 18 -5.62 -5.24 16.47
C ASP A 18 -5.02 -3.86 16.10
N GLY A 19 -4.37 -3.74 14.94
CA GLY A 19 -3.68 -2.52 14.50
C GLY A 19 -2.33 -2.26 15.19
N ASP A 20 -1.79 -3.25 15.90
CA ASP A 20 -0.46 -3.19 16.52
C ASP A 20 0.60 -3.60 15.49
N VAL A 21 1.37 -2.62 14.99
CA VAL A 21 2.40 -2.85 13.96
C VAL A 21 3.75 -3.29 14.51
N ASP A 22 3.92 -3.32 15.84
CA ASP A 22 5.19 -3.65 16.49
C ASP A 22 5.31 -5.15 16.83
N VAL A 23 4.19 -5.89 16.84
CA VAL A 23 4.15 -7.31 17.23
C VAL A 23 4.57 -8.28 16.12
N ALA A 24 4.56 -7.83 14.85
CA ALA A 24 4.96 -8.64 13.69
C ALA A 24 5.41 -7.77 12.51
N PRO A 25 6.26 -8.30 11.61
CA PRO A 25 6.57 -7.63 10.34
C PRO A 25 5.31 -7.47 9.46
N MET A 26 5.16 -6.29 8.85
CA MET A 26 4.05 -5.98 7.95
C MET A 26 4.42 -6.23 6.49
N MET A 27 3.48 -6.81 5.74
CA MET A 27 3.66 -7.12 4.31
C MET A 27 3.29 -5.91 3.43
N VAL A 28 4.17 -4.91 3.39
CA VAL A 28 3.97 -3.68 2.59
C VAL A 28 5.22 -3.33 1.76
N GLY A 29 5.00 -2.72 0.58
CA GLY A 29 6.07 -2.23 -0.28
C GLY A 29 6.46 -0.77 0.03
N GLN A 30 7.60 -0.33 -0.52
CA GLN A 30 8.08 1.06 -0.34
C GLN A 30 7.10 2.12 -0.85
N SER A 31 6.20 1.76 -1.77
CA SER A 31 5.14 2.64 -2.29
C SER A 31 4.22 3.18 -1.20
N ILE A 32 4.15 2.56 -0.01
CA ILE A 32 3.38 3.08 1.13
C ILE A 32 3.79 4.50 1.52
N GLY A 33 5.06 4.88 1.31
CA GLY A 33 5.55 6.24 1.57
C GLY A 33 4.96 7.31 0.65
N LEU A 34 4.26 6.93 -0.42
CA LEU A 34 3.57 7.83 -1.34
C LEU A 34 2.07 7.96 -1.04
N ILE A 35 1.53 7.09 -0.17
CA ILE A 35 0.10 7.07 0.18
C ILE A 35 -0.16 8.11 1.26
N GLN A 36 -1.02 9.09 0.98
CA GLN A 36 -1.32 10.23 1.87
C GLN A 36 -2.79 10.30 2.31
N ASP A 37 -3.64 9.44 1.76
CA ASP A 37 -5.07 9.38 2.05
C ASP A 37 -5.59 7.93 1.98
N VAL A 38 -6.81 7.73 2.48
CA VAL A 38 -7.49 6.42 2.49
C VAL A 38 -8.84 6.55 1.77
N PRO A 39 -8.86 6.52 0.43
CA PRO A 39 -10.10 6.58 -0.36
C PRO A 39 -10.83 5.24 -0.39
N THR A 40 -12.08 5.24 -0.88
CA THR A 40 -12.74 3.99 -1.26
C THR A 40 -12.05 3.35 -2.47
N CYS A 41 -12.23 2.04 -2.67
CA CYS A 41 -11.69 1.36 -3.85
C CYS A 41 -12.14 1.99 -5.17
N LYS A 42 -13.38 2.49 -5.22
CA LYS A 42 -13.92 3.16 -6.41
C LYS A 42 -13.16 4.46 -6.70
N GLU A 43 -13.05 5.34 -5.71
CA GLU A 43 -12.36 6.62 -5.86
C GLU A 43 -10.87 6.44 -6.19
N LEU A 44 -10.21 5.43 -5.60
CA LEU A 44 -8.82 5.11 -5.91
C LEU A 44 -8.65 4.75 -7.39
N LEU A 45 -9.48 3.84 -7.90
CA LEU A 45 -9.39 3.39 -9.28
C LEU A 45 -9.73 4.51 -10.27
N GLU A 46 -10.78 5.28 -10.01
CA GLU A 46 -11.15 6.44 -10.84
C GLU A 46 -10.02 7.48 -10.89
N ARG A 47 -9.38 7.75 -9.75
CA ARG A 47 -8.22 8.65 -9.66
C ARG A 47 -7.02 8.12 -10.46
N MET A 48 -6.66 6.86 -10.29
CA MET A 48 -5.52 6.24 -11.00
C MET A 48 -5.69 6.30 -12.53
N VAL A 49 -6.90 6.03 -13.03
CA VAL A 49 -7.20 6.11 -14.47
C VAL A 49 -7.02 7.54 -14.97
N LYS A 50 -7.61 8.51 -14.27
CA LYS A 50 -7.50 9.93 -14.62
C LYS A 50 -6.04 10.41 -14.63
N GLU A 51 -5.27 10.10 -13.59
CA GLU A 51 -3.85 10.48 -13.50
C GLU A 51 -3.00 9.85 -14.62
N ALA A 52 -3.34 8.62 -15.03
CA ALA A 52 -2.69 7.97 -16.16
C ALA A 52 -2.99 8.68 -17.49
N GLU A 53 -4.26 9.04 -17.74
CA GLU A 53 -4.66 9.81 -18.93
C GLU A 53 -3.97 11.18 -18.98
N GLU A 54 -3.99 11.94 -17.88
CA GLU A 54 -3.30 13.23 -17.77
C GLU A 54 -1.79 13.10 -18.01
N THR A 55 -1.19 12.01 -17.52
CA THR A 55 0.23 11.72 -17.76
C THR A 55 0.51 11.43 -19.23
N LEU A 56 -0.33 10.62 -19.88
CA LEU A 56 -0.20 10.32 -21.31
C LEU A 56 -0.34 11.58 -22.17
N GLU A 57 -1.33 12.44 -21.88
CA GLU A 57 -1.50 13.72 -22.57
C GLU A 57 -0.32 14.67 -22.37
N ARG A 58 0.25 14.71 -21.17
CA ARG A 58 1.41 15.56 -20.87
C ARG A 58 2.65 15.06 -21.62
N VAL A 59 2.86 13.74 -21.64
CA VAL A 59 4.01 13.13 -22.30
C VAL A 59 3.90 13.21 -23.82
N SER A 60 2.71 13.04 -24.39
CA SER A 60 2.51 13.14 -25.85
C SER A 60 2.81 14.54 -26.40
N LYS A 61 2.67 15.60 -25.61
CA LYS A 61 3.02 16.99 -25.97
C LYS A 61 4.51 17.30 -25.91
N LEU A 62 5.32 16.42 -25.32
CA LEU A 62 6.78 16.58 -25.22
C LEU A 62 7.53 16.03 -26.44
N PHE A 63 6.83 15.30 -27.31
CA PHE A 63 7.35 14.74 -28.57
C PHE A 63 6.56 15.29 -29.76
#